data_AF-A0A1S3KW36-F1
#
_entry.id   AF-A0A1S3KW36-F1
#
_cell.length_a   1.000
_cell.length_b   1.000
_cell.length_c   1.000
_cell.angle_alpha   90.00
_cell.angle_beta   90.00
_cell.angle_gamma   90.00
#
_symmetry.space_group_name_H-M   'P 1'
#
loop_
_entity.id
_entity.type
_entity.pdbx_description
1 polymer ?
#
loop_
_entity_poly.entity_id
_entity_poly.type
_entity_poly.pdbx_seq_one_letter_code
_entity_poly.pdbx_strand_id
1 'polypeptide(L)'
;MEHFVAKQRLYWRCCSSIIAAQSSVLSHRTFYLHSPTPARRKGCENAEVIDAAEVSPLKRTRPHAVAENVMSVLKFSKLSENATAPTRGSAKAAGYDLFSAYDYSIGPMDKAIVKTDIQIAVPSGCYGRVAPRSGLAAKHFIDVGAGVVDEDYRGNVGVVLFNFSKETFEVKKGDRVAQLVCERICYPDLQELKTLDETERGAGGFGSTGSK
;
A
#
# COMPACT_ATOMS: atom_id res chain seq x y z
N MET A 1 -10.39 16.09 25.86
CA MET A 1 -9.34 15.66 24.90
C MET A 1 -9.01 14.17 25.02
N GLU A 2 -9.14 13.55 26.19
CA GLU A 2 -8.88 12.11 26.39
C GLU A 2 -9.85 11.16 25.66
N HIS A 3 -11.08 11.59 25.39
CA HIS A 3 -12.07 10.80 24.64
C HIS A 3 -11.74 10.58 23.15
N PHE A 4 -10.87 11.41 22.55
CA PHE A 4 -10.50 11.30 21.14
C PHE A 4 -9.37 10.28 20.92
N VAL A 5 -8.42 10.21 21.86
CA VAL A 5 -7.30 9.25 21.85
C VAL A 5 -7.79 7.82 22.17
N ALA A 6 -8.81 7.69 23.01
CA ALA A 6 -9.43 6.40 23.33
C ALA A 6 -10.13 5.74 22.12
N LYS A 7 -10.72 6.53 21.21
CA LYS A 7 -11.40 6.01 20.01
C LYS A 7 -10.42 5.52 18.93
N GLN A 8 -9.25 6.12 18.80
CA GLN A 8 -8.22 5.64 17.87
C GLN A 8 -7.57 4.31 18.32
N ARG A 9 -7.43 4.06 19.64
CA ARG A 9 -6.93 2.78 20.15
C ARG A 9 -7.89 1.60 19.91
N LEU A 10 -9.19 1.85 19.83
CA LEU A 10 -10.19 0.82 19.52
C LEU A 10 -10.20 0.46 18.02
N TYR A 11 -9.92 1.43 17.15
CA TYR A 11 -9.84 1.27 15.69
C TYR A 11 -8.76 0.24 15.28
N TRP A 12 -7.59 0.26 15.92
CA TRP A 12 -6.51 -0.68 15.60
C TRP A 12 -6.76 -2.10 16.16
N ARG A 13 -7.33 -2.21 17.36
CA ARG A 13 -7.64 -3.50 17.99
C ARG A 13 -8.68 -4.32 17.21
N CYS A 14 -9.64 -3.67 16.55
CA CYS A 14 -10.66 -4.36 15.76
C CYS A 14 -10.11 -4.85 14.40
N CYS A 15 -9.16 -4.14 13.79
CA CYS A 15 -8.52 -4.54 12.54
C CYS A 15 -7.62 -5.78 12.71
N SER A 16 -6.96 -5.96 13.86
CA SER A 16 -6.15 -7.16 14.12
C SER A 16 -6.96 -8.45 14.26
N SER A 17 -8.25 -8.37 14.65
CA SER A 17 -9.09 -9.55 14.91
C SER A 17 -9.63 -10.22 13.64
N ILE A 18 -9.60 -9.53 12.50
CA ILE A 18 -10.14 -10.05 11.23
C ILE A 18 -9.09 -10.84 10.43
N ILE A 19 -7.79 -10.69 10.73
CA ILE A 19 -6.68 -11.38 10.04
C ILE A 19 -6.28 -12.71 10.72
N ALA A 20 -6.65 -12.93 11.99
CA ALA A 20 -6.13 -14.07 12.78
C ALA A 20 -6.94 -15.38 12.70
N ALA A 21 -7.95 -15.49 11.82
CA ALA A 21 -8.86 -16.64 11.79
C ALA A 21 -8.63 -17.63 10.63
N GLN A 22 -7.38 -17.84 10.20
CA GLN A 22 -7.01 -18.94 9.29
C GLN A 22 -5.56 -19.41 9.53
N SER A 23 -5.30 -20.18 10.59
CA SER A 23 -4.19 -21.14 10.66
C SER A 23 -4.22 -21.90 11.98
N SER A 24 -4.89 -23.04 12.03
CA SER A 24 -4.74 -23.99 13.14
C SER A 24 -5.27 -25.40 12.83
N VAL A 25 -4.68 -26.13 11.88
CA VAL A 25 -4.81 -27.60 11.90
C VAL A 25 -3.60 -28.31 11.25
N LEU A 26 -3.13 -29.37 11.93
CA LEU A 26 -2.16 -30.43 11.56
C LEU A 26 -0.66 -30.08 11.73
N SER A 27 0.01 -30.40 12.83
CA SER A 27 0.26 -31.69 13.53
C SER A 27 1.29 -32.61 12.85
N HIS A 28 2.50 -32.54 13.41
CA HIS A 28 3.46 -33.59 13.75
C HIS A 28 3.59 -34.82 12.82
N ARG A 29 4.80 -34.98 12.25
CA ARG A 29 5.52 -36.27 12.22
C ARG A 29 7.01 -36.08 11.95
N THR A 30 7.80 -36.27 12.99
CA THR A 30 9.23 -36.61 12.97
C THR A 30 9.42 -38.01 12.40
N PHE A 31 10.37 -38.22 11.49
CA PHE A 31 11.06 -39.51 11.33
C PHE A 31 12.47 -39.33 10.74
N TYR A 32 13.36 -40.17 11.26
CA TYR A 32 14.82 -40.18 11.20
C TYR A 32 15.44 -40.64 9.86
N LEU A 33 16.71 -40.21 9.67
CA LEU A 33 17.88 -40.88 9.06
C LEU A 33 17.73 -41.68 7.75
N HIS A 34 18.59 -41.39 6.76
CA HIS A 34 19.81 -42.16 6.45
C HIS A 34 20.46 -41.65 5.15
N SER A 35 21.71 -41.21 5.26
CA SER A 35 22.66 -41.09 4.15
C SER A 35 23.33 -42.45 3.89
N PRO A 36 23.80 -42.68 2.65
CA PRO A 36 25.18 -43.19 2.53
C PRO A 36 25.95 -42.57 1.35
N THR A 37 27.17 -42.12 1.63
CA THR A 37 28.31 -42.16 0.69
C THR A 37 29.03 -43.51 0.87
N PRO A 38 29.79 -44.04 -0.10
CA PRO A 38 31.19 -43.60 -0.28
C PRO A 38 31.80 -43.71 -1.71
N ALA A 39 32.81 -42.84 -1.91
CA ALA A 39 34.10 -43.05 -2.62
C ALA A 39 34.16 -43.56 -4.08
N ARG A 40 34.93 -42.86 -4.95
CA ARG A 40 36.35 -43.20 -5.30
C ARG A 40 37.00 -42.25 -6.34
N ARG A 41 38.10 -41.61 -5.91
CA ARG A 41 39.40 -41.20 -6.54
C ARG A 41 39.61 -41.07 -8.07
N LYS A 42 40.31 -39.97 -8.44
CA LYS A 42 41.55 -39.79 -9.27
C LYS A 42 41.39 -38.49 -10.11
N GLY A 43 42.35 -37.58 -10.30
CA GLY A 43 43.78 -37.44 -10.01
C GLY A 43 44.23 -36.00 -10.33
N CYS A 44 45.49 -35.68 -10.04
CA CYS A 44 46.11 -34.35 -9.93
C CYS A 44 46.64 -33.78 -11.27
N GLU A 45 46.99 -32.49 -11.22
CA GLU A 45 48.05 -31.77 -11.97
C GLU A 45 47.85 -31.33 -13.43
N ASN A 46 47.82 -30.02 -13.66
CA ASN A 46 49.03 -29.25 -14.01
C ASN A 46 48.84 -27.75 -13.81
N ALA A 47 49.90 -27.10 -13.32
CA ALA A 47 50.04 -25.68 -13.06
C ALA A 47 50.64 -24.96 -14.26
N GLU A 48 50.19 -23.74 -14.55
CA GLU A 48 51.02 -22.71 -15.19
C GLU A 48 50.77 -21.36 -14.51
N VAL A 49 51.88 -20.81 -14.01
CA VAL A 49 52.03 -19.50 -13.39
C VAL A 49 52.48 -18.56 -14.50
N ILE A 50 51.76 -17.45 -14.72
CA ILE A 50 52.29 -16.30 -15.47
C ILE A 50 51.92 -14.98 -14.79
N ASP A 51 52.89 -14.07 -14.91
CA ASP A 51 53.19 -12.87 -14.13
C ASP A 51 52.08 -11.85 -13.90
N ALA A 52 52.20 -11.22 -12.74
CA ALA A 52 51.57 -9.96 -12.39
C ALA A 52 52.29 -8.82 -13.13
N ALA A 53 51.64 -8.25 -14.15
CA ALA A 53 51.97 -6.94 -14.69
C ALA A 53 50.71 -6.05 -14.65
N GLU A 54 50.90 -4.86 -14.09
CA GLU A 54 49.90 -3.84 -13.77
C GLU A 54 48.91 -3.56 -14.91
N VAL A 55 47.62 -3.68 -14.62
CA VAL A 55 46.56 -3.04 -15.40
C VAL A 55 45.87 -2.03 -14.50
N SER A 56 46.14 -0.75 -14.73
CA SER A 56 45.51 0.37 -14.04
C SER A 56 43.98 0.29 -14.16
N PRO A 57 43.20 0.46 -13.07
CA PRO A 57 41.75 0.51 -13.17
C PRO A 57 41.33 1.80 -13.87
N LEU A 58 41.08 1.72 -15.17
CA LEU A 58 40.34 2.74 -15.91
C LEU A 58 39.01 2.98 -15.20
N LYS A 59 38.86 4.24 -14.78
CA LYS A 59 37.70 4.88 -14.17
C LYS A 59 36.41 4.39 -14.87
N ARG A 60 35.76 3.36 -14.31
CA ARG A 60 34.38 3.00 -14.66
C ARG A 60 33.49 4.14 -14.19
N THR A 61 33.25 5.09 -15.09
CA THR A 61 32.17 6.05 -14.95
C THR A 61 30.90 5.21 -14.86
N ARG A 62 30.29 5.17 -13.67
CA ARG A 62 28.95 4.62 -13.50
C ARG A 62 28.10 5.35 -14.54
N PRO A 63 27.34 4.65 -15.42
CA PRO A 63 26.30 5.35 -16.14
C PRO A 63 25.41 5.95 -15.05
N HIS A 64 25.40 7.27 -14.93
CA HIS A 64 24.32 7.96 -14.27
C HIS A 64 23.08 7.44 -14.96
N ALA A 65 22.34 6.57 -14.27
CA ALA A 65 21.07 6.09 -14.74
C ALA A 65 20.25 7.35 -15.00
N VAL A 66 20.13 7.68 -16.28
CA VAL A 66 19.23 8.72 -16.74
C VAL A 66 17.88 8.20 -16.28
N ALA A 67 17.30 8.85 -15.28
CA ALA A 67 15.94 8.56 -14.86
C ALA A 67 15.09 8.77 -16.10
N GLU A 68 14.72 7.68 -16.77
CA GLU A 68 13.79 7.74 -17.87
C GLU A 68 12.57 8.47 -17.34
N ASN A 69 12.20 9.54 -18.04
CA ASN A 69 11.00 10.29 -17.73
C ASN A 69 9.81 9.44 -18.22
N VAL A 70 9.61 8.29 -17.57
CA VAL A 70 8.54 7.36 -17.87
C VAL A 70 7.27 8.09 -17.51
N MET A 71 6.49 8.47 -18.52
CA MET A 71 5.16 9.01 -18.32
C MET A 71 4.36 8.02 -17.48
N SER A 72 4.10 8.37 -16.22
CA SER A 72 3.33 7.54 -15.31
C SER A 72 1.85 7.62 -15.71
N VAL A 73 1.35 6.57 -16.37
CA VAL A 73 -0.04 6.49 -16.84
C VAL A 73 -0.86 5.63 -15.88
N LEU A 74 -1.89 6.22 -15.27
CA LEU A 74 -2.95 5.48 -14.58
C LEU A 74 -3.92 4.91 -15.62
N LYS A 75 -4.04 3.59 -15.69
CA LYS A 75 -4.98 2.90 -16.58
C LYS A 75 -6.26 2.53 -15.81
N PHE A 76 -7.41 2.56 -16.47
CA PHE A 76 -8.67 2.08 -15.90
C PHE A 76 -9.56 1.44 -16.96
N SER A 77 -10.48 0.59 -16.54
CA SER A 77 -11.58 0.07 -17.37
C SER A 77 -12.88 0.14 -16.58
N LYS A 78 -13.99 0.40 -17.27
CA LYS A 78 -15.33 0.32 -16.69
C LYS A 78 -15.77 -1.15 -16.63
N LEU A 79 -16.42 -1.52 -15.54
CA LEU A 79 -17.01 -2.84 -15.30
C LEU A 79 -18.52 -2.84 -15.60
N SER A 80 -19.14 -1.67 -15.71
CA SER A 80 -20.56 -1.50 -16.04
C SER A 80 -20.81 -0.15 -16.75
N GLU A 81 -22.03 0.02 -17.24
CA GLU A 81 -22.52 1.30 -17.78
C GLU A 81 -22.73 2.38 -16.71
N ASN A 82 -22.78 1.99 -15.43
CA ASN A 82 -22.95 2.92 -14.32
C ASN A 82 -21.67 3.68 -13.97
N ALA A 83 -20.53 3.16 -14.40
CA ALA A 83 -19.22 3.71 -14.07
C ALA A 83 -18.94 5.03 -14.80
N THR A 84 -18.38 5.99 -14.05
CA THR A 84 -17.91 7.28 -14.59
C THR A 84 -16.38 7.31 -14.59
N ALA A 85 -15.78 7.83 -15.66
CA ALA A 85 -14.33 7.95 -15.77
C ALA A 85 -13.80 8.92 -14.69
N PRO A 86 -12.75 8.56 -13.93
CA PRO A 86 -12.17 9.46 -12.93
C PRO A 86 -11.68 10.77 -13.56
N THR A 87 -11.89 11.91 -12.88
CA THR A 87 -11.55 13.24 -13.40
C THR A 87 -10.67 14.01 -12.43
N ARG A 88 -9.79 14.88 -12.93
CA ARG A 88 -9.06 15.82 -12.07
C ARG A 88 -9.83 17.12 -11.89
N GLY A 89 -9.93 17.59 -10.64
CA GLY A 89 -10.59 18.86 -10.33
C GLY A 89 -9.81 20.11 -10.75
N SER A 90 -8.49 20.00 -10.97
CA SER A 90 -7.64 21.06 -11.48
C SER A 90 -6.39 20.47 -12.15
N ALA A 91 -5.63 21.28 -12.89
CA ALA A 91 -4.42 20.83 -13.59
C ALA A 91 -3.37 20.19 -12.67
N LYS A 92 -3.31 20.62 -11.41
CA LYS A 92 -2.37 20.13 -10.39
C LYS A 92 -3.08 19.43 -9.23
N ALA A 93 -4.32 18.99 -9.41
CA ALA A 93 -5.01 18.20 -8.40
C ALA A 93 -4.23 16.91 -8.13
N ALA A 94 -4.01 16.61 -6.85
CA ALA A 94 -3.25 15.44 -6.43
C ALA A 94 -3.97 14.12 -6.77
N GLY A 95 -5.31 14.12 -6.70
CA GLY A 95 -6.13 12.94 -6.95
C GLY A 95 -7.11 13.10 -8.10
N TYR A 96 -7.56 11.96 -8.61
CA TYR A 96 -8.70 11.86 -9.52
C TYR A 96 -9.97 11.64 -8.69
N ASP A 97 -10.99 12.47 -8.87
CA ASP A 97 -12.30 12.27 -8.27
C ASP A 97 -12.85 10.89 -8.70
N LEU A 98 -13.30 10.10 -7.72
CA LEU A 98 -13.99 8.83 -7.89
C LEU A 98 -15.49 9.02 -7.72
N PHE A 99 -16.26 8.34 -8.56
CA PHE A 99 -17.70 8.51 -8.67
C PHE A 99 -18.44 7.28 -8.16
N SER A 100 -19.56 7.48 -7.47
CA SER A 100 -20.46 6.39 -7.13
C SER A 100 -21.14 5.84 -8.37
N ALA A 101 -21.15 4.52 -8.53
CA ALA A 101 -21.91 3.85 -9.58
C ALA A 101 -23.39 3.64 -9.20
N TYR A 102 -23.73 3.75 -7.90
CA TYR A 102 -25.07 3.44 -7.39
C TYR A 102 -25.54 4.45 -6.34
N ASP A 103 -26.81 4.36 -5.98
CA ASP A 103 -27.37 5.11 -4.86
C ASP A 103 -27.08 4.36 -3.54
N TYR A 104 -26.71 5.11 -2.51
CA TYR A 104 -26.51 4.60 -1.14
C TYR A 104 -27.10 5.56 -0.12
N SER A 105 -27.60 5.01 0.97
CA SER A 105 -28.01 5.76 2.17
C SER A 105 -27.14 5.28 3.32
N ILE A 106 -26.31 6.18 3.87
CA ILE A 106 -25.37 5.85 4.95
C ILE A 106 -25.90 6.46 6.24
N GLY A 107 -26.38 5.62 7.14
CA GLY A 107 -26.93 6.06 8.42
C GLY A 107 -25.91 6.81 9.30
N PRO A 108 -26.39 7.52 10.33
CA PRO A 108 -25.52 8.14 11.33
C PRO A 108 -24.62 7.11 12.00
N MET A 109 -23.33 7.43 12.15
CA MET A 109 -22.33 6.54 12.76
C MET A 109 -22.16 5.18 12.05
N ASP A 110 -22.52 5.09 10.77
CA ASP A 110 -22.46 3.87 9.96
C ASP A 110 -21.42 3.98 8.82
N LYS A 111 -21.25 2.90 8.06
CA LYS A 111 -20.34 2.79 6.93
C LYS A 111 -20.96 2.10 5.72
N ALA A 112 -20.52 2.49 4.53
CA ALA A 112 -20.87 1.79 3.29
C ALA A 112 -19.64 1.60 2.39
N ILE A 113 -19.66 0.52 1.60
CA ILE A 113 -18.71 0.32 0.52
C ILE A 113 -19.37 0.78 -0.77
N VAL A 114 -19.06 2.01 -1.17
CA VAL A 114 -19.56 2.63 -2.40
C VAL A 114 -18.76 2.08 -3.58
N LYS A 115 -19.43 1.36 -4.49
CA LYS A 115 -18.78 0.82 -5.69
C LYS A 115 -18.61 1.92 -6.74
N THR A 116 -17.47 1.90 -7.40
CA THR A 116 -17.18 2.81 -8.53
C THR A 116 -17.40 2.15 -9.89
N ASP A 117 -17.46 0.82 -9.91
CA ASP A 117 -17.54 0.00 -11.13
C ASP A 117 -16.40 0.29 -12.11
N ILE A 118 -15.23 0.68 -11.60
CA ILE A 118 -14.00 0.67 -12.36
C ILE A 118 -13.00 -0.32 -11.75
N GLN A 119 -12.18 -0.90 -12.60
CA GLN A 119 -10.93 -1.53 -12.22
C GLN A 119 -9.78 -0.63 -12.70
N ILE A 120 -8.65 -0.65 -11.98
CA ILE A 120 -7.50 0.20 -12.28
C ILE A 120 -6.21 -0.61 -12.39
N ALA A 121 -5.23 -0.04 -13.07
CA ALA A 121 -3.83 -0.43 -12.95
C ALA A 121 -3.02 0.84 -12.73
N VAL A 122 -2.54 1.01 -11.51
CA VAL A 122 -1.69 2.15 -11.12
C VAL A 122 -0.31 2.02 -11.76
N PRO A 123 0.43 3.14 -11.95
CA PRO A 123 1.80 3.09 -12.43
C PRO A 123 2.70 2.30 -11.47
N SER A 124 3.73 1.65 -12.00
CA SER A 124 4.63 0.85 -11.17
C SER A 124 5.39 1.69 -10.15
N GLY A 125 5.58 1.14 -8.95
CA GLY A 125 6.17 1.85 -7.82
C GLY A 125 5.21 2.83 -7.14
N CYS A 126 3.90 2.67 -7.40
CA CYS A 126 2.84 3.40 -6.73
C CYS A 126 1.75 2.45 -6.25
N TYR A 127 1.02 2.87 -5.23
CA TYR A 127 -0.31 2.33 -4.92
C TYR A 127 -1.38 3.42 -5.11
N GLY A 128 -2.64 3.01 -5.21
CA GLY A 128 -3.77 3.91 -5.28
C GLY A 128 -4.31 4.20 -3.89
N ARG A 129 -4.07 5.40 -3.35
CA ARG A 129 -4.72 5.82 -2.11
C ARG A 129 -6.10 6.42 -2.38
N VAL A 130 -7.15 5.80 -1.86
CA VAL A 130 -8.49 6.41 -1.81
C VAL A 130 -8.53 7.38 -0.62
N ALA A 131 -8.70 8.66 -0.92
CA ALA A 131 -8.61 9.75 0.03
C ALA A 131 -9.95 10.49 0.17
N PRO A 132 -10.26 11.07 1.34
CA PRO A 132 -11.46 11.86 1.53
C PRO A 132 -11.42 13.16 0.71
N ARG A 133 -12.60 13.64 0.31
CA ARG A 133 -12.77 14.97 -0.29
C ARG A 133 -13.05 15.96 0.83
N SER A 134 -12.28 17.05 0.91
CA SER A 134 -12.39 18.03 2.01
C SER A 134 -13.79 18.61 2.17
N GLY A 135 -14.52 18.83 1.07
CA GLY A 135 -15.89 19.33 1.10
C GLY A 135 -16.87 18.36 1.80
N LEU A 136 -16.72 17.05 1.59
CA LEU A 136 -17.57 16.05 2.24
C LEU A 136 -17.21 15.90 3.73
N ALA A 137 -15.92 15.94 4.05
CA ALA A 137 -15.45 15.90 5.43
C ALA A 137 -15.93 17.11 6.25
N ALA A 138 -15.78 18.32 5.72
CA ALA A 138 -16.11 19.55 6.44
C ALA A 138 -17.62 19.80 6.57
N LYS A 139 -18.42 19.45 5.55
CA LYS A 139 -19.85 19.78 5.52
C LYS A 139 -20.75 18.66 6.02
N HIS A 140 -20.36 17.41 5.81
CA HIS A 140 -21.19 16.23 6.08
C HIS A 140 -20.54 15.25 7.06
N PHE A 141 -19.35 15.57 7.60
CA PHE A 141 -18.60 14.71 8.50
C PHE A 141 -18.34 13.30 7.94
N ILE A 142 -18.04 13.24 6.64
CA ILE A 142 -17.73 12.00 5.92
C ILE A 142 -16.21 11.79 5.85
N ASP A 143 -15.79 10.57 6.14
CA ASP A 143 -14.39 10.14 6.00
C ASP A 143 -14.25 8.89 5.14
N VAL A 144 -13.02 8.57 4.74
CA VAL A 144 -12.70 7.38 3.95
C VAL A 144 -11.85 6.41 4.77
N GLY A 145 -12.30 5.17 4.87
CA GLY A 145 -11.59 4.04 5.46
C GLY A 145 -10.81 3.20 4.45
N ALA A 146 -10.00 2.28 4.98
CA ALA A 146 -9.14 1.37 4.21
C ALA A 146 -8.25 2.12 3.21
N GLY A 147 -8.69 2.23 1.96
CA GLY A 147 -8.15 3.17 0.99
C GLY A 147 -6.77 2.82 0.42
N VAL A 148 -6.26 1.61 0.62
CA VAL A 148 -5.06 1.10 -0.07
C VAL A 148 -5.53 0.21 -1.22
N VAL A 149 -5.29 0.65 -2.46
CA VAL A 149 -5.51 -0.15 -3.68
C VAL A 149 -4.15 -0.55 -4.23
N ASP A 150 -3.85 -1.84 -4.13
CA ASP A 150 -2.54 -2.40 -4.50
C ASP A 150 -2.29 -2.36 -6.01
N GLU A 151 -1.00 -2.38 -6.40
CA GLU A 151 -0.55 -2.30 -7.80
C GLU A 151 -1.08 -3.47 -8.66
N ASP A 152 -1.26 -4.63 -8.06
CA ASP A 152 -1.73 -5.88 -8.69
C ASP A 152 -3.25 -6.09 -8.57
N TYR A 153 -3.99 -5.21 -7.89
CA TYR A 153 -5.44 -5.31 -7.76
C TYR A 153 -6.15 -5.02 -9.10
N ARG A 154 -7.02 -5.93 -9.54
CA ARG A 154 -7.83 -5.80 -10.78
C ARG A 154 -9.32 -5.92 -10.56
N GLY A 155 -9.78 -5.94 -9.30
CA GLY A 155 -11.20 -5.95 -8.98
C GLY A 155 -11.85 -4.57 -9.07
N ASN A 156 -13.11 -4.51 -8.62
CA ASN A 156 -13.88 -3.27 -8.54
C ASN A 156 -13.36 -2.38 -7.40
N VAL A 157 -12.91 -1.17 -7.73
CA VAL A 157 -12.44 -0.21 -6.73
C VAL A 157 -13.63 0.24 -5.86
N GLY A 158 -13.61 -0.17 -4.60
CA GLY A 158 -14.58 0.23 -3.59
C GLY A 158 -14.09 1.41 -2.76
N VAL A 159 -14.99 2.32 -2.42
CA VAL A 159 -14.75 3.44 -1.51
C VAL A 159 -15.46 3.14 -0.19
N VAL A 160 -14.70 2.93 0.88
CA VAL A 160 -15.27 2.72 2.22
C VAL A 160 -15.55 4.09 2.83
N LEU A 161 -16.81 4.52 2.83
CA LEU A 161 -17.22 5.78 3.46
C LEU A 161 -17.66 5.52 4.91
N PHE A 162 -17.20 6.39 5.82
CA PHE A 162 -17.71 6.49 7.18
C PHE A 162 -18.54 7.77 7.33
N ASN A 163 -19.73 7.64 7.88
CA ASN A 163 -20.55 8.78 8.27
C ASN A 163 -20.45 8.99 9.79
N PHE A 164 -19.69 10.02 10.22
CA PHE A 164 -19.58 10.37 11.63
C PHE A 164 -20.60 11.43 12.08
N SER A 165 -21.48 11.88 11.17
CA SER A 165 -22.52 12.83 11.50
C SER A 165 -23.70 12.18 12.23
N LYS A 166 -24.65 13.00 12.66
CA LYS A 166 -25.92 12.56 13.24
C LYS A 166 -27.05 12.43 12.20
N GLU A 167 -26.76 12.72 10.94
CA GLU A 167 -27.73 12.74 9.84
C GLU A 167 -27.39 11.64 8.84
N THR A 168 -28.39 11.13 8.14
CA THR A 168 -28.17 10.18 7.04
C THR A 168 -27.49 10.91 5.88
N PHE A 169 -26.42 10.33 5.35
CA PHE A 169 -25.74 10.83 4.17
C PHE A 169 -26.19 10.05 2.93
N GLU A 170 -26.82 10.76 2.00
CA GLU A 170 -27.28 10.21 0.73
C GLU A 170 -26.19 10.36 -0.33
N VAL A 171 -25.80 9.25 -0.95
CA VAL A 171 -24.94 9.21 -2.12
C VAL A 171 -25.81 8.84 -3.31
N LYS A 172 -25.78 9.64 -4.38
CA LYS A 172 -26.45 9.30 -5.64
C LYS A 172 -25.44 8.81 -6.67
N LYS A 173 -25.91 7.99 -7.61
CA LYS A 173 -25.13 7.60 -8.79
C LYS A 173 -24.58 8.86 -9.47
N GLY A 174 -23.28 8.85 -9.75
CA GLY A 174 -22.57 9.99 -10.34
C GLY A 174 -22.04 11.01 -9.34
N ASP A 175 -22.28 10.86 -8.04
CA ASP A 175 -21.66 11.73 -7.04
C ASP A 175 -20.17 11.43 -6.88
N ARG A 176 -19.39 12.49 -6.71
CA ARG A 176 -17.95 12.40 -6.41
C ARG A 176 -17.76 12.15 -4.92
N VAL A 177 -17.42 10.91 -4.56
CA VAL A 177 -17.40 10.46 -3.16
C VAL A 177 -16.02 10.43 -2.51
N ALA A 178 -14.98 10.25 -3.31
CA ALA A 178 -13.59 10.21 -2.86
C ALA A 178 -12.66 10.68 -3.98
N GLN A 179 -11.35 10.67 -3.73
CA GLN A 179 -10.35 10.90 -4.75
C GLN A 179 -9.25 9.83 -4.68
N LEU A 180 -8.75 9.39 -5.82
CA LEU A 180 -7.65 8.43 -5.94
C LEU A 180 -6.33 9.19 -6.17
N VAL A 181 -5.39 9.04 -5.25
CA VAL A 181 -4.03 9.58 -5.34
C VAL A 181 -3.06 8.43 -5.66
N CYS A 182 -2.22 8.57 -6.69
CA CYS A 182 -1.14 7.61 -6.95
C CYS A 182 0.06 7.97 -6.07
N GLU A 183 0.24 7.26 -4.96
CA GLU A 183 1.32 7.53 -4.01
C GLU A 183 2.52 6.64 -4.29
N ARG A 184 3.68 7.27 -4.45
CA ARG A 184 4.94 6.56 -4.71
C ARG A 184 5.39 5.81 -3.46
N ILE A 185 5.80 4.57 -3.65
CA ILE A 185 6.30 3.68 -2.61
C ILE A 185 7.56 2.95 -3.09
N CYS A 186 8.28 2.36 -2.13
CA CYS A 186 9.30 1.36 -2.40
C CYS A 186 8.77 -0.02 -1.98
N TYR A 187 9.26 -1.07 -2.61
CA TYR A 187 9.02 -2.46 -2.22
C TYR A 187 10.30 -3.05 -1.59
N PRO A 188 10.67 -2.69 -0.34
CA PRO A 188 11.88 -3.20 0.30
C PRO A 188 11.69 -4.64 0.78
N ASP A 189 12.77 -5.42 0.72
CA ASP A 189 12.85 -6.70 1.45
C ASP A 189 13.02 -6.43 2.95
N LEU A 190 12.42 -7.29 3.78
CA LEU A 190 12.54 -7.19 5.24
C LEU A 190 13.83 -7.86 5.73
N GLN A 191 14.57 -7.16 6.57
CA GLN A 191 15.76 -7.68 7.26
C GLN A 191 15.59 -7.56 8.78
N GLU A 192 15.57 -8.69 9.48
CA GLU A 192 15.49 -8.73 10.95
C GLU A 192 16.87 -8.54 11.58
N LEU A 193 16.97 -7.67 12.60
CA LEU A 193 18.21 -7.34 13.33
C LEU A 193 17.96 -7.42 14.85
N LYS A 194 19.02 -7.65 15.63
CA LYS A 194 18.94 -7.66 17.10
C LYS A 194 18.61 -6.28 17.69
N THR A 195 19.13 -5.22 17.10
CA THR A 195 18.87 -3.82 17.47
C THR A 195 19.12 -2.90 16.28
N LEU A 196 18.49 -1.72 16.30
CA LEU A 196 18.74 -0.63 15.35
C LEU A 196 19.77 0.36 15.93
N ASP A 197 20.27 1.25 15.08
CA ASP A 197 21.09 2.40 15.45
C ASP A 197 20.28 3.48 16.18
N GLU A 198 20.98 4.31 16.96
CA GLU A 198 20.37 5.44 17.67
C GLU A 198 20.16 6.63 16.74
N THR A 199 19.06 7.36 16.93
CA THR A 199 18.76 8.61 16.21
C THR A 199 18.45 9.72 17.20
N GLU A 200 18.57 10.98 16.78
CA GLU A 200 18.21 12.15 17.61
C GLU A 200 16.78 12.08 18.17
N ARG A 201 15.84 11.47 17.42
CA ARG A 201 14.46 11.30 17.87
C ARG A 201 14.29 10.16 18.88
N GLY A 202 15.11 9.11 18.80
CA GLY A 202 15.04 7.92 19.65
C GLY A 202 13.62 7.34 19.75
N ALA A 203 13.16 7.08 20.98
CA ALA A 203 11.82 6.53 21.26
C ALA A 203 10.69 7.59 21.30
N GLY A 204 10.95 8.85 20.92
CA GLY A 204 9.97 9.94 20.98
C GLY A 204 8.86 9.85 19.94
N GLY A 205 7.59 9.82 20.38
CA GLY A 205 6.39 9.84 19.53
C GLY A 205 5.15 10.39 20.24
N PHE A 206 3.99 10.38 19.56
CA PHE A 206 2.69 10.76 20.14
C PHE A 206 2.63 12.16 20.81
N GLY A 207 3.17 13.18 20.13
CA GLY A 207 3.18 14.54 20.66
C GLY A 207 4.40 14.85 21.53
N SER A 208 5.48 14.07 21.42
CA SER A 208 6.75 14.28 22.13
C SER A 208 7.41 15.65 21.86
N THR A 209 7.02 16.37 20.79
CA THR A 209 7.50 17.72 20.47
C THR A 209 6.62 18.84 21.04
N GLY A 210 5.58 18.50 21.80
CA GLY A 210 4.74 19.45 22.56
C GLY A 210 3.64 20.15 21.76
N SER A 211 2.59 20.55 22.48
CA SER A 211 1.53 21.47 22.02
C SER A 211 1.78 22.77 22.78
N LYS A 212 2.19 23.84 22.10
CA LYS A 212 2.16 25.18 22.69
C LYS A 212 0.76 25.75 22.65
#